data_AF-A0AA38TVX6-F1
#
_entry.id   AF-A0AA38TVX6-F1
#
_cell.length_a   1.000
_cell.length_b   1.000
_cell.length_c   1.000
_cell.angle_alpha   90.00
_cell.angle_beta   90.00
_cell.angle_gamma   90.00
#
_symmetry.space_group_name_H-M   'P 1'
#
loop_
_entity.id
_entity.type
_entity.pdbx_description
1 polymer ?
#
loop_
_entity_poly.entity_id
_entity_poly.type
_entity_poly.pdbx_seq_one_letter_code
_entity_poly.pdbx_strand_id
1 'polypeptide(L)'
;MYPLVYAGDVPNIAAGFNGSSSRFCINNSLDKNLVQGKIILFDFSWTGDAEMLAGAVGYIMGYHGQDFERFPSFGLPVSIVNSDQANSILQYIRSTRNATAIIMKSEDVSNPFSPYVASSSSRGPNSVNTNILKPDLTAPGVRILAAWPPLSPISEAEGDHREVRFNMISGTSMACPHVSGIAAYIKSFNPTWSPAAIKSALMTTVSLMSARINTDAEFAYGAGYLNPMKAMRPGLVYDANEVDYVTFLCHQNYSTHYIRIITDVNISSCSELMIKKTKDLNYPAFVIPTTHNEVIDFNFSRTVTNVGSATSTYRALITQTLVSGLRIQVEPNVLHFEEYGQKLSFKVSVQATIQKQDNPIVSGGLIWDDGVHQVRSPIVVHHGGVTTCKAPVQAPHRLDADGLTPH
;
A
#
# COMPACT_ATOMS: atom_id res chain seq x y z
N MET A 1 35.76 19.26 -4.33
CA MET A 1 34.58 20.13 -4.47
C MET A 1 34.48 20.56 -5.92
N TYR A 2 33.27 20.75 -6.44
CA TYR A 2 33.03 21.16 -7.82
C TYR A 2 32.31 22.51 -7.84
N PRO A 3 32.47 23.33 -8.90
CA PRO A 3 31.68 24.56 -9.04
C PRO A 3 30.18 24.25 -9.04
N LEU A 4 29.38 25.13 -8.42
CA LEU A 4 27.94 25.00 -8.32
C LEU A 4 27.27 26.13 -9.10
N VAL A 5 26.30 25.80 -9.94
CA VAL A 5 25.49 26.77 -10.71
C VAL A 5 24.00 26.49 -10.55
N TYR A 6 23.17 27.53 -10.67
CA TYR A 6 21.71 27.38 -10.77
C TYR A 6 21.32 27.27 -12.25
N ALA A 7 20.48 26.29 -12.57
CA ALA A 7 20.12 25.96 -13.95
C ALA A 7 19.45 27.13 -14.69
N GLY A 8 18.64 27.94 -14.00
CA GLY A 8 18.00 29.12 -14.56
C GLY A 8 18.95 30.25 -14.98
N ASP A 9 20.21 30.22 -14.55
CA ASP A 9 21.24 31.20 -14.90
C ASP A 9 22.15 30.72 -16.06
N VAL A 10 21.96 29.49 -16.57
CA VAL A 10 22.77 28.87 -17.64
C VAL A 10 21.93 28.33 -18.83
N PRO A 11 20.92 29.07 -19.35
CA PRO A 11 20.07 28.58 -20.44
C PRO A 11 20.80 28.41 -21.77
N ASN A 12 20.38 27.42 -22.55
CA ASN A 12 20.76 27.27 -23.96
C ASN A 12 20.03 28.30 -24.84
N ILE A 13 20.52 29.54 -24.81
CA ILE A 13 19.95 30.66 -25.58
C ILE A 13 20.00 30.38 -27.09
N ALA A 14 21.03 29.67 -27.57
CA ALA A 14 21.19 29.31 -28.97
C ALA A 14 20.08 28.36 -29.49
N ALA A 15 19.53 27.51 -28.61
CA ALA A 15 18.37 26.66 -28.90
C ALA A 15 17.02 27.31 -28.50
N GLY A 16 17.00 28.61 -28.18
CA GLY A 16 15.78 29.36 -27.88
C GLY A 16 15.26 29.25 -26.44
N PHE A 17 16.02 28.62 -25.53
CA PHE A 17 15.64 28.51 -24.12
C PHE A 17 16.05 29.74 -23.30
N ASN A 18 15.36 29.95 -22.17
CA ASN A 18 15.66 31.01 -21.21
C ASN A 18 15.60 30.49 -19.76
N GLY A 19 15.80 31.38 -18.79
CA GLY A 19 15.83 31.04 -17.35
C GLY A 19 14.56 30.37 -16.80
N SER A 20 13.38 30.61 -17.39
CA SER A 20 12.13 29.99 -16.93
C SER A 20 11.95 28.54 -17.39
N SER A 21 12.66 28.12 -18.46
CA SER A 21 12.68 26.74 -18.95
C SER A 21 13.86 25.96 -18.38
N SER A 22 15.06 26.55 -18.44
CA SER A 22 16.31 25.94 -17.99
C SER A 22 16.32 25.62 -16.49
N ARG A 23 15.61 26.39 -15.66
CA ARG A 23 15.44 26.11 -14.22
C ARG A 23 14.85 24.73 -13.89
N PHE A 24 14.17 24.08 -14.85
CA PHE A 24 13.61 22.74 -14.72
C PHE A 24 14.45 21.65 -15.41
N CYS A 25 15.65 21.99 -15.92
CA CYS A 25 16.54 21.08 -16.65
C CYS A 25 15.82 20.29 -17.77
N ILE A 26 14.91 20.94 -18.50
CA ILE A 26 14.23 20.38 -19.67
C ILE A 26 15.30 19.96 -20.70
N ASN A 27 15.05 18.88 -21.45
CA ASN A 27 15.99 18.39 -22.46
C ASN A 27 16.49 19.52 -23.40
N ASN A 28 17.80 19.56 -23.63
CA ASN A 28 18.51 20.59 -24.41
C ASN A 28 18.43 22.05 -23.88
N SER A 29 17.83 22.30 -22.71
CA SER A 29 17.60 23.67 -22.20
C SER A 29 18.80 24.35 -21.54
N LEU A 30 19.92 23.63 -21.36
CA LEU A 30 21.13 24.09 -20.66
C LEU A 30 22.30 24.32 -21.63
N ASP A 31 23.06 25.39 -21.46
CA ASP A 31 24.28 25.61 -22.25
C ASP A 31 25.39 24.67 -21.75
N LYS A 32 25.80 23.73 -22.61
CA LYS A 32 26.83 22.74 -22.33
C LYS A 32 28.15 23.35 -21.84
N ASN A 33 28.56 24.50 -22.40
CA ASN A 33 29.82 25.16 -22.03
C ASN A 33 29.74 25.81 -20.63
N LEU A 34 28.54 26.24 -20.22
CA LEU A 34 28.31 26.82 -18.90
C LEU A 34 28.11 25.76 -17.82
N VAL A 35 27.84 24.51 -18.19
CA VAL A 35 27.52 23.39 -17.27
C VAL A 35 28.64 22.36 -17.12
N GLN A 36 29.46 22.15 -18.16
CA GLN A 36 30.52 21.14 -18.17
C GLN A 36 31.42 21.19 -16.92
N GLY A 37 31.52 20.08 -16.20
CA GLY A 37 32.36 19.91 -15.01
C GLY A 37 31.77 20.44 -13.69
N LYS A 38 30.49 20.84 -13.66
CA LYS A 38 29.84 21.49 -12.51
C LYS A 38 28.75 20.64 -11.86
N ILE A 39 28.36 21.02 -10.64
CA ILE A 39 27.11 20.59 -10.02
C ILE A 39 26.02 21.61 -10.36
N ILE A 40 24.82 21.15 -10.67
CA ILE A 40 23.67 22.02 -10.99
C ILE A 40 22.63 21.98 -9.87
N LEU A 41 22.13 23.13 -9.42
CA LEU A 41 20.87 23.25 -8.69
C LEU A 41 19.71 23.52 -9.68
N PHE A 42 18.63 22.75 -9.61
CA PHE A 42 17.42 23.01 -10.40
C PHE A 42 16.13 22.72 -9.63
N ASP A 43 15.03 23.34 -10.07
CA ASP A 43 13.69 23.10 -9.55
C ASP A 43 13.10 21.83 -10.15
N PHE A 44 12.44 21.02 -9.32
CA PHE A 44 11.91 19.69 -9.63
C PHE A 44 11.67 19.36 -11.12
N SER A 45 12.36 18.32 -11.59
CA SER A 45 12.03 17.60 -12.81
C SER A 45 11.84 16.12 -12.50
N TRP A 46 10.92 15.46 -13.20
CA TRP A 46 10.69 14.02 -13.05
C TRP A 46 11.74 13.18 -13.79
N THR A 47 12.41 13.74 -14.82
CA THR A 47 13.22 12.96 -15.77
C THR A 47 14.57 12.56 -15.21
N GLY A 48 14.91 11.26 -15.32
CA GLY A 48 16.21 10.71 -14.93
C GLY A 48 17.37 11.17 -15.83
N ASP A 49 17.94 12.33 -15.50
CA ASP A 49 19.25 12.83 -15.93
C ASP A 49 19.37 13.32 -17.41
N ALA A 50 19.61 14.63 -17.66
CA ALA A 50 19.50 15.33 -18.97
C ALA A 50 20.78 15.99 -19.60
N GLU A 51 22.00 15.45 -19.43
CA GLU A 51 22.72 14.71 -20.49
C GLU A 51 22.11 13.33 -20.37
N MET A 52 22.11 12.71 -19.16
CA MET A 52 22.85 12.90 -17.86
C MET A 52 22.83 14.24 -17.02
N LEU A 53 23.65 15.31 -17.17
CA LEU A 53 23.23 16.75 -17.01
C LEU A 53 24.08 17.81 -17.82
N ALA A 54 23.97 17.94 -19.17
CA ALA A 54 24.75 18.83 -20.07
C ALA A 54 26.29 18.99 -19.86
N GLY A 55 26.97 17.96 -19.37
CA GLY A 55 28.40 17.88 -19.05
C GLY A 55 28.70 17.96 -17.55
N ALA A 56 27.68 18.00 -16.70
CA ALA A 56 27.79 18.08 -15.25
C ALA A 56 28.45 16.83 -14.63
N VAL A 57 28.78 16.95 -13.36
CA VAL A 57 29.35 15.87 -12.52
C VAL A 57 28.39 15.44 -11.40
N GLY A 58 27.20 16.03 -11.35
CA GLY A 58 26.18 15.77 -10.35
C GLY A 58 25.16 16.92 -10.28
N TYR A 59 24.11 16.75 -9.48
CA TYR A 59 23.08 17.79 -9.34
C TYR A 59 22.33 17.75 -8.00
N ILE A 60 21.65 18.86 -7.72
CA ILE A 60 20.79 19.05 -6.55
C ILE A 60 19.40 19.39 -7.07
N MET A 61 18.42 18.55 -6.73
CA MET A 61 17.02 18.73 -7.16
C MET A 61 16.20 19.29 -6.00
N GLY A 62 15.62 20.48 -6.18
CA GLY A 62 14.65 21.03 -5.24
C GLY A 62 13.28 20.38 -5.41
N TYR A 63 12.78 19.72 -4.37
CA TYR A 63 11.51 19.01 -4.37
C TYR A 63 10.47 19.65 -3.43
N HIS A 64 9.25 19.80 -3.93
CA HIS A 64 8.11 20.35 -3.17
C HIS A 64 7.27 19.29 -2.44
N GLY A 65 7.44 18.00 -2.77
CA GLY A 65 6.76 16.89 -2.09
C GLY A 65 7.44 16.49 -0.79
N GLN A 66 6.85 15.50 -0.11
CA GLN A 66 7.37 14.89 1.12
C GLN A 66 7.76 13.42 0.93
N ASP A 67 7.46 12.84 -0.22
CA ASP A 67 7.59 11.42 -0.55
C ASP A 67 8.93 11.08 -1.20
N PHE A 68 10.01 11.47 -0.52
CA PHE A 68 11.39 11.19 -0.93
C PHE A 68 11.70 9.67 -1.02
N GLU A 69 10.83 8.79 -0.49
CA GLU A 69 10.92 7.35 -0.65
C GLU A 69 10.68 6.83 -2.07
N ARG A 70 10.03 7.64 -2.93
CA ARG A 70 9.63 7.23 -4.28
C ARG A 70 10.77 7.26 -5.31
N PHE A 71 11.79 8.08 -5.08
CA PHE A 71 12.85 8.30 -6.06
C PHE A 71 13.71 7.04 -6.30
N PRO A 72 14.03 6.72 -7.58
CA PRO A 72 14.88 5.59 -7.94
C PRO A 72 16.37 5.90 -7.71
N SER A 73 17.23 4.99 -8.15
CA SER A 73 18.65 5.33 -8.39
C SER A 73 18.77 6.22 -9.62
N PHE A 74 19.77 7.11 -9.62
CA PHE A 74 20.09 8.02 -10.73
C PHE A 74 21.50 7.74 -11.26
N GLY A 75 21.74 8.00 -12.54
CA GLY A 75 23.01 7.83 -13.24
C GLY A 75 24.12 8.73 -12.70
N LEU A 76 23.81 10.00 -12.42
CA LEU A 76 24.74 10.95 -11.79
C LEU A 76 24.63 10.99 -10.24
N PRO A 77 25.68 11.47 -9.54
CA PRO A 77 25.58 11.85 -8.13
C PRO A 77 24.51 12.93 -7.90
N VAL A 78 23.54 12.64 -7.04
CA VAL A 78 22.39 13.50 -6.78
C VAL A 78 22.14 13.70 -5.29
N SER A 79 21.66 14.88 -4.93
CA SER A 79 20.96 15.10 -3.66
C SER A 79 19.61 15.75 -3.92
N ILE A 80 18.53 15.13 -3.45
CA ILE A 80 17.18 15.71 -3.51
C ILE A 80 16.92 16.40 -2.17
N VAL A 81 16.50 17.65 -2.22
CA VAL A 81 16.34 18.53 -1.05
C VAL A 81 14.96 19.17 -1.07
N ASN A 82 14.43 19.58 0.09
CA ASN A 82 13.14 20.26 0.13
C ASN A 82 13.22 21.70 -0.40
N SER A 83 12.05 22.34 -0.60
CA SER A 83 11.93 23.73 -1.08
C SER A 83 12.81 24.74 -0.33
N ASP A 84 12.85 24.66 1.01
CA ASP A 84 13.54 25.62 1.86
C ASP A 84 15.06 25.46 1.77
N GLN A 85 15.52 24.20 1.70
CA GLN A 85 16.92 23.84 1.45
C GLN A 85 17.34 24.29 0.03
N ALA A 86 16.53 24.04 -1.00
CA ALA A 86 16.81 24.48 -2.37
C ALA A 86 16.94 26.01 -2.46
N ASN A 87 16.02 26.76 -1.84
CA ASN A 87 16.09 28.22 -1.75
C ASN A 87 17.33 28.71 -0.99
N SER A 88 17.70 28.04 0.10
CA SER A 88 18.93 28.35 0.86
C SER A 88 20.20 28.13 0.03
N ILE A 89 20.25 27.06 -0.77
CA ILE A 89 21.36 26.78 -1.70
C ILE A 89 21.39 27.82 -2.83
N LEU A 90 20.23 28.23 -3.36
CA LEU A 90 20.14 29.30 -4.37
C LEU A 90 20.64 30.65 -3.82
N GLN A 91 20.33 30.98 -2.57
CA GLN A 91 20.86 32.17 -1.90
C GLN A 91 22.39 32.08 -1.74
N TYR A 92 22.92 30.91 -1.35
CA TYR A 92 24.37 30.66 -1.33
C TYR A 92 25.02 30.87 -2.70
N ILE A 93 24.47 30.31 -3.78
CA ILE A 93 24.95 30.50 -5.15
C ILE A 93 25.02 32.00 -5.51
N ARG A 94 23.99 32.78 -5.15
CA ARG A 94 23.92 34.22 -5.41
C ARG A 94 24.85 35.06 -4.52
N SER A 95 25.31 34.54 -3.38
CA SER A 95 26.15 35.25 -2.43
C SER A 95 27.63 35.33 -2.83
N THR A 96 28.09 34.48 -3.76
CA THR A 96 29.50 34.39 -4.16
C THR A 96 29.66 34.09 -5.65
N ARG A 97 30.73 34.60 -6.27
CA ARG A 97 31.05 34.30 -7.68
C ARG A 97 31.66 32.91 -7.88
N ASN A 98 32.16 32.29 -6.81
CA ASN A 98 32.84 31.00 -6.81
C ASN A 98 32.09 30.00 -5.90
N ALA A 99 30.79 29.83 -6.12
CA ALA A 99 30.01 28.82 -5.40
C ALA A 99 30.53 27.42 -5.72
N THR A 100 30.69 26.57 -4.70
CA THR A 100 31.16 25.19 -4.86
C THR A 100 30.43 24.25 -3.92
N ALA A 101 30.30 22.98 -4.30
CA ALA A 101 29.66 21.96 -3.49
C ALA A 101 30.38 20.60 -3.57
N ILE A 102 29.92 19.66 -2.74
CA ILE A 102 30.21 18.23 -2.84
C ILE A 102 28.92 17.47 -2.52
N ILE A 103 28.61 16.45 -3.32
CA ILE A 103 27.54 15.49 -3.02
C ILE A 103 28.23 14.29 -2.40
N MET A 104 27.88 13.94 -1.17
CA MET A 104 28.45 12.81 -0.45
C MET A 104 27.70 11.52 -0.80
N LYS A 105 28.32 10.37 -0.51
CA LYS A 105 27.66 9.07 -0.59
C LYS A 105 26.48 9.03 0.39
N SER A 106 25.38 8.39 0.00
CA SER A 106 24.22 8.17 0.88
C SER A 106 24.60 7.34 2.13
N GLU A 107 24.06 7.74 3.27
CA GLU A 107 24.15 7.06 4.57
C GLU A 107 22.73 6.70 5.05
N ASP A 108 22.62 5.69 5.91
CA ASP A 108 21.35 5.32 6.53
C ASP A 108 21.04 6.19 7.76
N VAL A 109 19.76 6.53 7.93
CA VAL A 109 19.27 7.36 9.04
C VAL A 109 18.00 6.72 9.60
N SER A 110 17.94 6.58 10.93
CA SER A 110 16.74 6.07 11.61
C SER A 110 15.61 7.09 11.55
N ASN A 111 14.45 6.69 11.01
CA ASN A 111 13.24 7.49 11.01
C ASN A 111 12.33 7.06 12.18
N PRO A 112 12.10 7.91 13.21
CA PRO A 112 11.28 7.55 14.38
C PRO A 112 9.78 7.44 14.06
N PHE A 113 9.34 7.85 12.87
CA PHE A 113 7.95 7.74 12.41
C PHE A 113 7.67 6.43 11.65
N SER A 114 8.68 5.58 11.42
CA SER A 114 8.49 4.28 10.79
C SER A 114 7.88 3.24 11.75
N PRO A 115 6.99 2.35 11.28
CA PRO A 115 6.47 2.25 9.92
C PRO A 115 5.31 3.22 9.64
N TYR A 116 5.32 3.79 8.44
CA TYR A 116 4.20 4.52 7.83
C TYR A 116 3.98 4.01 6.41
N VAL A 117 2.81 4.30 5.83
CA VAL A 117 2.46 3.88 4.47
C VAL A 117 2.94 4.94 3.48
N ALA A 118 3.76 4.53 2.50
CA ALA A 118 4.28 5.40 1.46
C ALA A 118 3.16 6.12 0.67
N SER A 119 3.47 7.32 0.14
CA SER A 119 2.52 8.14 -0.63
C SER A 119 1.96 7.39 -1.85
N SER A 120 2.81 6.63 -2.53
CA SER A 120 2.54 5.96 -3.80
C SER A 120 1.82 4.63 -3.65
N SER A 121 1.65 4.12 -2.43
CA SER A 121 0.84 2.94 -2.18
C SER A 121 -0.63 3.29 -2.39
N SER A 122 -1.34 2.51 -3.20
CA SER A 122 -2.78 2.71 -3.44
C SER A 122 -3.59 2.66 -2.13
N ARG A 123 -4.74 3.32 -2.14
CA ARG A 123 -5.68 3.39 -1.02
C ARG A 123 -6.98 2.65 -1.33
N GLY A 124 -7.68 2.23 -0.29
CA GLY A 124 -9.09 1.88 -0.35
C GLY A 124 -10.01 3.12 -0.42
N PRO A 125 -11.34 2.94 -0.34
CA PRO A 125 -12.04 1.66 -0.21
C PRO A 125 -11.93 0.79 -1.48
N ASN A 126 -12.31 -0.49 -1.35
CA ASN A 126 -12.41 -1.39 -2.49
C ASN A 126 -13.53 -0.91 -3.45
N SER A 127 -13.17 -0.52 -4.66
CA SER A 127 -14.07 0.04 -5.67
C SER A 127 -15.04 -0.98 -6.29
N VAL A 128 -14.75 -2.28 -6.18
CA VAL A 128 -15.63 -3.37 -6.64
C VAL A 128 -16.63 -3.76 -5.55
N ASN A 129 -16.20 -3.76 -4.28
CA ASN A 129 -17.07 -4.07 -3.15
C ASN A 129 -16.66 -3.31 -1.89
N THR A 130 -17.39 -2.25 -1.55
CA THR A 130 -17.10 -1.33 -0.44
C THR A 130 -17.30 -1.93 0.96
N ASN A 131 -17.81 -3.17 1.07
CA ASN A 131 -17.93 -3.93 2.33
C ASN A 131 -16.69 -4.80 2.64
N ILE A 132 -15.72 -4.89 1.72
CA ILE A 132 -14.50 -5.67 1.89
C ILE A 132 -13.30 -4.73 2.00
N LEU A 133 -12.59 -4.79 3.13
CA LEU A 133 -11.43 -3.94 3.39
C LEU A 133 -10.32 -4.16 2.35
N LYS A 134 -9.80 -3.05 1.81
CA LYS A 134 -8.54 -3.00 1.04
C LYS A 134 -7.73 -1.75 1.41
N PRO A 135 -6.39 -1.85 1.48
CA PRO A 135 -5.58 -3.08 1.38
C PRO A 135 -5.81 -4.03 2.57
N ASP A 136 -5.23 -5.23 2.54
CA ASP A 136 -5.44 -6.23 3.61
C ASP A 136 -4.54 -5.97 4.83
N LEU A 137 -3.26 -5.65 4.59
CA LEU A 137 -2.23 -5.32 5.58
C LEU A 137 -1.06 -4.58 4.91
N THR A 138 -0.15 -4.00 5.70
CA THR A 138 1.08 -3.34 5.23
C THR A 138 2.33 -4.18 5.50
N ALA A 139 3.30 -4.14 4.58
CA ALA A 139 4.60 -4.80 4.70
C ALA A 139 5.74 -3.89 4.15
N PRO A 140 7.02 -4.19 4.41
CA PRO A 140 8.15 -3.42 3.89
C PRO A 140 8.16 -3.35 2.35
N GLY A 141 7.97 -2.15 1.80
CA GLY A 141 7.96 -1.93 0.35
C GLY A 141 8.74 -0.70 -0.11
N VAL A 142 9.48 -0.05 0.78
CA VAL A 142 10.27 1.16 0.48
C VAL A 142 11.75 0.82 0.56
N ARG A 143 12.53 1.21 -0.46
CA ARG A 143 13.99 1.06 -0.52
C ARG A 143 14.46 -0.35 -0.15
N ILE A 144 13.80 -1.35 -0.73
CA ILE A 144 14.13 -2.77 -0.53
C ILE A 144 15.29 -3.14 -1.44
N LEU A 145 16.40 -3.57 -0.84
CA LEU A 145 17.55 -4.13 -1.54
C LEU A 145 17.27 -5.59 -1.92
N ALA A 146 17.29 -5.90 -3.21
CA ALA A 146 17.07 -7.24 -3.74
C ALA A 146 18.02 -7.54 -4.91
N ALA A 147 18.10 -8.80 -5.33
CA ALA A 147 18.90 -9.21 -6.48
C ALA A 147 18.43 -8.50 -7.76
N TRP A 148 19.37 -8.15 -8.64
CA TRP A 148 19.13 -7.44 -9.89
C TRP A 148 19.91 -8.11 -11.04
N PRO A 149 19.33 -8.23 -12.25
CA PRO A 149 20.06 -8.74 -13.40
C PRO A 149 21.19 -7.76 -13.79
N PRO A 150 22.44 -8.22 -14.01
CA PRO A 150 23.55 -7.33 -14.36
C PRO A 150 23.32 -6.50 -15.63
N LEU A 151 22.54 -7.04 -16.58
CA LEU A 151 22.17 -6.40 -17.85
C LEU A 151 20.95 -5.48 -17.76
N SER A 152 20.29 -5.38 -16.60
CA SER A 152 19.14 -4.49 -16.41
C SER A 152 19.61 -3.12 -15.91
N PRO A 153 19.16 -2.02 -16.52
CA PRO A 153 19.58 -0.67 -16.11
C PRO A 153 19.21 -0.41 -14.65
N ILE A 154 20.08 0.29 -13.92
CA ILE A 154 19.88 0.64 -12.51
C ILE A 154 19.09 1.94 -12.32
N SER A 155 19.17 2.86 -13.30
CA SER A 155 18.42 4.11 -13.37
C SER A 155 17.67 4.22 -14.70
N GLU A 156 16.83 5.25 -14.84
CA GLU A 156 16.16 5.59 -16.11
C GLU A 156 17.05 6.41 -17.06
N ALA A 157 18.32 6.66 -16.70
CA ALA A 157 19.21 7.56 -17.44
C ALA A 157 19.83 6.90 -18.68
N GLU A 158 19.69 7.54 -19.84
CA GLU A 158 20.38 7.13 -21.06
C GLU A 158 21.90 7.30 -20.90
N GLY A 159 22.67 6.26 -21.21
CA GLY A 159 24.13 6.22 -21.01
C GLY A 159 24.59 5.70 -19.64
N ASP A 160 23.69 5.38 -18.71
CA ASP A 160 24.05 4.69 -17.46
C ASP A 160 24.35 3.20 -17.71
N HIS A 161 25.64 2.90 -17.87
CA HIS A 161 26.16 1.55 -18.09
C HIS A 161 26.61 0.83 -16.81
N ARG A 162 26.12 1.23 -15.62
CA ARG A 162 26.50 0.58 -14.35
C ARG A 162 25.80 -0.77 -14.19
N GLU A 163 26.58 -1.85 -14.23
CA GLU A 163 26.11 -3.19 -13.87
C GLU A 163 26.13 -3.41 -12.36
N VAL A 164 25.03 -3.91 -11.79
CA VAL A 164 24.93 -4.29 -10.38
C VAL A 164 24.27 -5.65 -10.19
N ARG A 165 24.64 -6.36 -9.12
CA ARG A 165 24.01 -7.63 -8.71
C ARG A 165 22.82 -7.44 -7.77
N PHE A 166 22.68 -6.24 -7.21
CA PHE A 166 21.61 -5.86 -6.30
C PHE A 166 21.17 -4.43 -6.61
N ASN A 167 19.87 -4.17 -6.54
CA ASN A 167 19.29 -2.84 -6.69
C ASN A 167 18.32 -2.55 -5.53
N MET A 168 18.15 -1.27 -5.21
CA MET A 168 17.29 -0.79 -4.13
C MET A 168 16.09 -0.06 -4.74
N ILE A 169 14.90 -0.64 -4.59
CA ILE A 169 13.68 -0.12 -5.24
C ILE A 169 12.50 -0.05 -4.27
N SER A 170 11.52 0.79 -4.60
CA SER A 170 10.31 1.05 -3.82
C SER A 170 9.05 0.66 -4.61
N GLY A 171 8.08 0.07 -3.93
CA GLY A 171 6.75 -0.24 -4.48
C GLY A 171 6.00 -1.28 -3.65
N THR A 172 4.68 -1.36 -3.86
CA THR A 172 3.86 -2.48 -3.34
C THR A 172 4.31 -3.82 -3.93
N SER A 173 4.91 -3.81 -5.13
CA SER A 173 5.61 -4.95 -5.73
C SER A 173 6.76 -5.50 -4.88
N MET A 174 7.36 -4.70 -3.98
CA MET A 174 8.38 -5.13 -3.03
C MET A 174 7.78 -5.55 -1.68
N ALA A 175 6.63 -4.99 -1.30
CA ALA A 175 5.87 -5.41 -0.13
C ALA A 175 5.23 -6.80 -0.31
N CYS A 176 4.71 -7.09 -1.51
CA CYS A 176 4.08 -8.37 -1.86
C CYS A 176 4.97 -9.60 -1.55
N PRO A 177 6.22 -9.72 -2.05
CA PRO A 177 7.06 -10.89 -1.83
C PRO A 177 7.44 -11.12 -0.35
N HIS A 178 7.50 -10.07 0.48
CA HIS A 178 7.65 -10.24 1.93
C HIS A 178 6.45 -11.01 2.51
N VAL A 179 5.23 -10.59 2.19
CA VAL A 179 3.99 -11.26 2.63
C VAL A 179 3.90 -12.67 2.06
N SER A 180 4.23 -12.88 0.78
CA SER A 180 4.25 -14.20 0.15
C SER A 180 5.24 -15.16 0.80
N GLY A 181 6.46 -14.69 1.11
CA GLY A 181 7.47 -15.50 1.80
C GLY A 181 7.02 -15.94 3.19
N ILE A 182 6.38 -15.04 3.96
CA ILE A 182 5.85 -15.36 5.28
C ILE A 182 4.60 -16.25 5.19
N ALA A 183 3.74 -16.06 4.19
CA ALA A 183 2.61 -16.96 3.93
C ALA A 183 3.07 -18.38 3.61
N ALA A 184 4.13 -18.53 2.78
CA ALA A 184 4.76 -19.81 2.49
C ALA A 184 5.43 -20.43 3.74
N TYR A 185 6.08 -19.61 4.56
CA TYR A 185 6.65 -20.05 5.84
C TYR A 185 5.55 -20.58 6.79
N ILE A 186 4.45 -19.85 6.99
CA ILE A 186 3.29 -20.31 7.77
C ILE A 186 2.73 -21.61 7.20
N LYS A 187 2.57 -21.73 5.87
CA LYS A 187 2.10 -22.94 5.18
C LYS A 187 3.01 -24.14 5.41
N SER A 188 4.33 -23.94 5.51
CA SER A 188 5.29 -25.04 5.73
C SER A 188 5.16 -25.71 7.09
N PHE A 189 4.77 -24.95 8.13
CA PHE A 189 4.46 -25.49 9.46
C PHE A 189 2.99 -25.88 9.63
N ASN A 190 2.09 -25.32 8.80
CA ASN A 190 0.65 -25.57 8.82
C ASN A 190 0.16 -26.07 7.45
N PRO A 191 0.60 -27.26 6.99
CA PRO A 191 0.36 -27.71 5.62
C PRO A 191 -1.11 -27.93 5.28
N THR A 192 -1.98 -28.13 6.27
CA THR A 192 -3.43 -28.28 6.10
C THR A 192 -4.21 -26.97 6.05
N TRP A 193 -3.62 -25.82 6.42
CA TRP A 193 -4.35 -24.55 6.44
C TRP A 193 -4.74 -24.08 5.04
N SER A 194 -5.95 -23.53 4.94
CA SER A 194 -6.45 -22.89 3.72
C SER A 194 -5.71 -21.56 3.45
N PRO A 195 -5.78 -21.02 2.21
CA PRO A 195 -5.32 -19.66 1.93
C PRO A 195 -6.02 -18.60 2.80
N ALA A 196 -7.30 -18.80 3.13
CA ALA A 196 -8.06 -17.90 4.00
C ALA A 196 -7.56 -17.94 5.46
N ALA A 197 -7.25 -19.12 5.99
CA ALA A 197 -6.69 -19.26 7.33
C ALA A 197 -5.30 -18.59 7.45
N ILE A 198 -4.44 -18.73 6.44
CA ILE A 198 -3.13 -18.06 6.40
C ILE A 198 -3.30 -16.53 6.29
N LYS A 199 -4.18 -16.07 5.40
CA LYS A 199 -4.52 -14.64 5.31
C LYS A 199 -5.07 -14.10 6.63
N SER A 200 -5.95 -14.85 7.30
CA SER A 200 -6.45 -14.50 8.62
C SER A 200 -5.31 -14.36 9.61
N ALA A 201 -4.44 -15.36 9.73
CA ALA A 201 -3.32 -15.33 10.66
C ALA A 201 -2.40 -14.12 10.45
N LEU A 202 -2.15 -13.74 9.19
CA LEU A 202 -1.38 -12.55 8.82
C LEU A 202 -2.10 -11.25 9.18
N MET A 203 -3.42 -11.14 8.95
CA MET A 203 -4.21 -9.93 9.23
C MET A 203 -4.49 -9.74 10.72
N THR A 204 -4.78 -10.80 11.48
CA THR A 204 -5.26 -10.68 12.87
C THR A 204 -4.16 -10.44 13.89
N THR A 205 -2.89 -10.62 13.50
CA THR A 205 -1.73 -10.59 14.39
C THR A 205 -0.78 -9.40 14.15
N VAL A 206 -1.14 -8.52 13.21
CA VAL A 206 -0.41 -7.30 12.85
C VAL A 206 -0.09 -6.40 14.05
N SER A 207 1.00 -5.65 13.93
CA SER A 207 1.29 -4.51 14.80
C SER A 207 0.44 -3.31 14.38
N LEU A 208 -0.07 -2.55 15.36
CA LEU A 208 -0.90 -1.37 15.09
C LEU A 208 -0.09 -0.28 14.37
N MET A 209 -0.72 0.41 13.42
CA MET A 209 -0.16 1.58 12.75
C MET A 209 -0.86 2.86 13.23
N SER A 210 -0.14 3.99 13.20
CA SER A 210 -0.66 5.26 13.68
C SER A 210 -1.56 5.92 12.64
N ALA A 211 -2.86 6.02 12.90
CA ALA A 211 -3.81 6.80 12.09
C ALA A 211 -3.53 8.32 12.13
N ARG A 212 -2.69 8.81 13.07
CA ARG A 212 -2.22 10.21 13.07
C ARG A 212 -1.17 10.48 11.99
N ILE A 213 -0.42 9.45 11.60
CA ILE A 213 0.58 9.52 10.52
C ILE A 213 -0.06 9.10 9.18
N ASN A 214 -0.98 8.13 9.24
CA ASN A 214 -1.67 7.55 8.08
C ASN A 214 -3.14 7.97 8.12
N THR A 215 -3.46 9.15 7.58
CA THR A 215 -4.80 9.78 7.72
C THR A 215 -5.93 8.98 7.07
N ASP A 216 -5.64 8.16 6.06
CA ASP A 216 -6.62 7.26 5.42
C ASP A 216 -6.84 5.97 6.24
N ALA A 217 -6.23 5.87 7.42
CA ALA A 217 -6.38 4.80 8.41
C ALA A 217 -6.33 3.38 7.79
N GLU A 218 -7.33 2.54 8.03
CA GLU A 218 -7.40 1.17 7.50
C GLU A 218 -7.45 1.12 5.95
N PHE A 219 -7.84 2.19 5.26
CA PHE A 219 -7.72 2.28 3.79
C PHE A 219 -6.31 2.63 3.30
N ALA A 220 -5.40 3.04 4.20
CA ALA A 220 -3.96 3.05 3.94
C ALA A 220 -3.29 1.73 4.32
N TYR A 221 -3.52 1.23 5.55
CA TYR A 221 -2.73 0.13 6.11
C TYR A 221 -3.45 -1.23 6.26
N GLY A 222 -4.72 -1.33 5.88
CA GLY A 222 -5.52 -2.53 6.09
C GLY A 222 -5.70 -2.82 7.58
N ALA A 223 -5.41 -4.05 8.02
CA ALA A 223 -5.42 -4.38 9.44
C ALA A 223 -4.29 -3.69 10.24
N GLY A 224 -3.12 -3.43 9.62
CA GLY A 224 -1.92 -2.91 10.27
C GLY A 224 -0.62 -3.44 9.63
N TYR A 225 0.49 -3.31 10.35
CA TYR A 225 1.82 -3.70 9.89
C TYR A 225 2.14 -5.16 10.19
N LEU A 226 2.63 -5.89 9.18
CA LEU A 226 2.99 -7.30 9.21
C LEU A 226 3.83 -7.70 10.43
N ASN A 227 3.41 -8.74 11.15
CA ASN A 227 4.14 -9.32 12.28
C ASN A 227 4.36 -10.83 12.07
N PRO A 228 5.52 -11.26 11.53
CA PRO A 228 5.76 -12.66 11.17
C PRO A 228 5.72 -13.58 12.38
N MET A 229 6.25 -13.12 13.52
CA MET A 229 6.39 -13.92 14.74
C MET A 229 5.04 -14.25 15.37
N LYS A 230 4.10 -13.28 15.41
CA LYS A 230 2.75 -13.54 15.90
C LYS A 230 1.90 -14.33 14.90
N ALA A 231 2.05 -14.08 13.59
CA ALA A 231 1.27 -14.77 12.54
C ALA A 231 1.49 -16.30 12.49
N MET A 232 2.61 -16.80 13.00
CA MET A 232 2.87 -18.24 13.12
C MET A 232 1.97 -18.98 14.12
N ARG A 233 1.46 -18.27 15.14
CA ARG A 233 0.60 -18.82 16.19
C ARG A 233 -0.49 -17.79 16.52
N PRO A 234 -1.51 -17.66 15.66
CA PRO A 234 -2.52 -16.62 15.79
C PRO A 234 -3.57 -16.90 16.86
N GLY A 235 -3.62 -18.11 17.43
CA GLY A 235 -4.68 -18.55 18.34
C GLY A 235 -5.98 -18.92 17.60
N LEU A 236 -6.58 -17.96 16.89
CA LEU A 236 -7.79 -18.17 16.08
C LEU A 236 -7.61 -17.73 14.63
N VAL A 237 -8.33 -18.38 13.71
CA VAL A 237 -8.41 -17.99 12.29
C VAL A 237 -9.85 -17.91 11.78
N TYR A 238 -10.11 -16.89 10.96
CA TYR A 238 -11.31 -16.74 10.13
C TYR A 238 -11.09 -17.56 8.84
N ASP A 239 -11.48 -18.83 8.88
CA ASP A 239 -11.33 -19.76 7.77
C ASP A 239 -12.50 -19.66 6.76
N ALA A 240 -12.20 -19.84 5.47
CA ALA A 240 -13.17 -19.81 4.38
C ALA A 240 -12.67 -20.67 3.21
N ASN A 241 -13.60 -21.29 2.48
CA ASN A 241 -13.31 -22.10 1.30
C ASN A 241 -13.94 -21.54 0.03
N GLU A 242 -13.63 -22.15 -1.12
CA GLU A 242 -14.14 -21.76 -2.43
C GLU A 242 -15.68 -21.61 -2.47
N VAL A 243 -16.42 -22.50 -1.81
CA VAL A 243 -17.88 -22.43 -1.74
C VAL A 243 -18.35 -21.17 -1.00
N ASP A 244 -17.60 -20.66 -0.01
CA ASP A 244 -17.90 -19.37 0.63
C ASP A 244 -17.75 -18.20 -0.36
N TYR A 245 -16.70 -18.21 -1.21
CA TYR A 245 -16.50 -17.17 -2.22
C TYR A 245 -17.53 -17.24 -3.36
N VAL A 246 -17.86 -18.44 -3.86
CA VAL A 246 -18.94 -18.66 -4.83
C VAL A 246 -20.28 -18.18 -4.26
N THR A 247 -20.59 -18.51 -2.99
CA THR A 247 -21.82 -18.03 -2.33
C THR A 247 -21.81 -16.52 -2.15
N PHE A 248 -20.68 -15.92 -1.79
CA PHE A 248 -20.54 -14.46 -1.70
C PHE A 248 -20.82 -13.78 -3.05
N LEU A 249 -20.27 -14.28 -4.16
CA LEU A 249 -20.53 -13.76 -5.51
C LEU A 249 -22.02 -13.88 -5.90
N CYS A 250 -22.67 -14.99 -5.54
CA CYS A 250 -24.12 -15.13 -5.68
C CYS A 250 -24.89 -14.04 -4.91
N HIS A 251 -24.52 -13.78 -3.65
CA HIS A 251 -25.14 -12.70 -2.84
C HIS A 251 -24.81 -11.28 -3.34
N GLN A 252 -23.77 -11.11 -4.18
CA GLN A 252 -23.49 -9.87 -4.91
C GLN A 252 -24.23 -9.76 -6.26
N ASN A 253 -25.18 -10.66 -6.55
CA ASN A 253 -25.98 -10.71 -7.79
C ASN A 253 -25.16 -10.92 -9.08
N TYR A 254 -23.98 -11.55 -9.02
CA TYR A 254 -23.28 -11.99 -10.23
C TYR A 254 -24.07 -13.10 -10.91
N SER A 255 -24.16 -13.05 -12.24
CA SER A 255 -24.78 -14.14 -13.01
C SER A 255 -23.95 -15.43 -12.91
N THR A 256 -24.61 -16.58 -13.02
CA THR A 256 -23.92 -17.89 -13.04
C THR A 256 -22.88 -17.99 -14.16
N HIS A 257 -23.07 -17.26 -15.27
CA HIS A 257 -22.09 -17.13 -16.35
C HIS A 257 -20.79 -16.46 -15.87
N TYR A 258 -20.87 -15.30 -15.21
CA TYR A 258 -19.68 -14.63 -14.68
C TYR A 258 -19.02 -15.41 -13.54
N ILE A 259 -19.82 -16.06 -12.67
CA ILE A 259 -19.26 -16.89 -11.59
C ILE A 259 -18.44 -18.06 -12.17
N ARG A 260 -18.93 -18.72 -13.23
CA ARG A 260 -18.16 -19.74 -13.95
C ARG A 260 -16.86 -19.20 -14.54
N ILE A 261 -16.87 -18.01 -15.17
CA ILE A 261 -15.65 -17.38 -15.69
C ILE A 261 -14.64 -17.06 -14.58
N ILE A 262 -15.10 -16.62 -13.41
CA ILE A 262 -14.24 -16.19 -12.30
C ILE A 262 -13.68 -17.38 -11.49
N THR A 263 -14.45 -18.45 -11.35
CA THR A 263 -14.17 -19.54 -10.39
C THR A 263 -13.95 -20.91 -11.03
N ASP A 264 -14.25 -21.09 -12.32
CA ASP A 264 -14.35 -22.39 -13.02
C ASP A 264 -15.38 -23.39 -12.41
N VAL A 265 -16.07 -23.00 -11.33
CA VAL A 265 -17.10 -23.82 -10.70
C VAL A 265 -18.39 -23.80 -11.52
N ASN A 266 -18.77 -24.96 -12.07
CA ASN A 266 -19.99 -25.12 -12.84
C ASN A 266 -21.27 -25.15 -11.98
N ILE A 267 -21.67 -23.99 -11.46
CA ILE A 267 -22.95 -23.84 -10.76
C ILE A 267 -24.14 -23.73 -11.74
N SER A 268 -25.23 -24.43 -11.45
CA SER A 268 -26.49 -24.35 -12.22
C SER A 268 -27.37 -23.19 -11.75
N SER A 269 -27.42 -22.94 -10.43
CA SER A 269 -28.19 -21.85 -9.82
C SER A 269 -27.54 -21.40 -8.51
N CYS A 270 -27.70 -20.12 -8.18
CA CYS A 270 -27.33 -19.56 -6.88
C CYS A 270 -28.34 -19.87 -5.77
N SER A 271 -29.60 -20.21 -6.09
CA SER A 271 -30.70 -20.23 -5.12
C SER A 271 -30.44 -21.12 -3.90
N GLU A 272 -29.89 -22.32 -4.09
CA GLU A 272 -29.59 -23.22 -2.97
C GLU A 272 -28.45 -22.73 -2.07
N LEU A 273 -27.41 -22.11 -2.65
CA LEU A 273 -26.28 -21.58 -1.91
C LEU A 273 -26.71 -20.37 -1.05
N MET A 274 -27.53 -19.50 -1.63
CA MET A 274 -28.11 -18.31 -0.98
C MET A 274 -28.96 -18.66 0.25
N ILE A 275 -29.65 -19.81 0.22
CA ILE A 275 -30.46 -20.31 1.34
C ILE A 275 -29.59 -20.92 2.44
N LYS A 276 -28.52 -21.65 2.07
CA LYS A 276 -27.71 -22.45 3.00
C LYS A 276 -26.59 -21.67 3.70
N LYS A 277 -26.16 -20.52 3.17
CA LYS A 277 -25.01 -19.74 3.69
C LYS A 277 -25.27 -18.23 3.69
N THR A 278 -24.66 -17.54 4.65
CA THR A 278 -24.79 -16.09 4.86
C THR A 278 -24.25 -15.27 3.69
N LYS A 279 -24.83 -14.08 3.48
CA LYS A 279 -24.29 -13.05 2.57
C LYS A 279 -22.92 -12.52 2.99
N ASP A 280 -22.62 -12.59 4.29
CA ASP A 280 -21.37 -12.13 4.86
C ASP A 280 -20.28 -13.18 4.61
N LEU A 281 -19.24 -12.79 3.89
CA LEU A 281 -18.00 -13.54 3.80
C LEU A 281 -17.33 -13.58 5.19
N ASN A 282 -16.79 -14.73 5.59
CA ASN A 282 -16.09 -14.92 6.87
C ASN A 282 -14.70 -14.24 6.87
N TYR A 283 -14.70 -12.92 6.88
CA TYR A 283 -13.52 -12.08 6.64
C TYR A 283 -12.97 -11.49 7.95
N PRO A 284 -11.64 -11.42 8.16
CA PRO A 284 -11.00 -10.90 9.39
C PRO A 284 -11.03 -9.35 9.50
N ALA A 285 -12.08 -8.72 8.98
CA ALA A 285 -12.37 -7.29 9.07
C ALA A 285 -13.87 -7.05 8.90
N PHE A 286 -14.33 -5.88 9.33
CA PHE A 286 -15.71 -5.42 9.19
C PHE A 286 -15.68 -4.02 8.55
N VAL A 287 -16.32 -3.85 7.40
CA VAL A 287 -16.41 -2.55 6.72
C VAL A 287 -17.86 -2.21 6.44
N ILE A 288 -18.23 -0.99 6.76
CA ILE A 288 -19.57 -0.43 6.68
C ILE A 288 -19.50 0.84 5.83
N PRO A 289 -19.91 0.81 4.55
CA PRO A 289 -20.17 2.03 3.81
C PRO A 289 -21.44 2.70 4.35
N THR A 290 -21.49 4.02 4.29
CA THR A 290 -22.64 4.81 4.75
C THR A 290 -22.89 6.06 3.93
N THR A 291 -24.17 6.44 3.90
CA THR A 291 -24.72 7.72 3.45
C THR A 291 -24.93 8.64 4.66
N HIS A 292 -24.67 9.94 4.49
CA HIS A 292 -24.72 10.91 5.60
C HIS A 292 -26.10 10.95 6.30
N ASN A 293 -26.08 11.15 7.62
CA ASN A 293 -27.26 11.35 8.47
C ASN A 293 -28.22 10.16 8.60
N GLU A 294 -27.83 8.96 8.16
CA GLU A 294 -28.57 7.73 8.47
C GLU A 294 -28.06 7.09 9.77
N VAL A 295 -29.00 6.61 10.61
CA VAL A 295 -28.67 5.72 11.73
C VAL A 295 -28.48 4.33 11.14
N ILE A 296 -27.28 3.80 11.29
CA ILE A 296 -26.89 2.51 10.74
C ILE A 296 -27.05 1.43 11.81
N ASP A 297 -27.53 0.25 11.42
CA ASP A 297 -27.42 -0.99 12.20
C ASP A 297 -26.98 -2.14 11.27
N PHE A 298 -25.71 -2.52 11.34
CA PHE A 298 -25.18 -3.68 10.62
C PHE A 298 -24.85 -4.82 11.57
N ASN A 299 -25.33 -6.01 11.21
CA ASN A 299 -25.07 -7.24 11.92
C ASN A 299 -24.24 -8.16 11.03
N PHE A 300 -23.01 -8.45 11.46
CA PHE A 300 -22.10 -9.36 10.78
C PHE A 300 -22.07 -10.71 11.48
N SER A 301 -22.21 -11.80 10.72
CA SER A 301 -21.90 -13.15 11.21
C SER A 301 -20.43 -13.48 10.95
N ARG A 302 -19.75 -14.10 11.91
CA ARG A 302 -18.38 -14.64 11.76
C ARG A 302 -18.23 -15.98 12.45
N THR A 303 -17.30 -16.79 11.96
CA THR A 303 -16.91 -18.06 12.56
C THR A 303 -15.39 -18.10 12.68
N VAL A 304 -14.90 -18.41 13.87
CA VAL A 304 -13.47 -18.58 14.14
C VAL A 304 -13.17 -20.04 14.43
N THR A 305 -12.05 -20.51 13.91
CA THR A 305 -11.50 -21.86 14.15
C THR A 305 -10.36 -21.76 15.15
N ASN A 306 -10.38 -22.55 16.22
CA ASN A 306 -9.25 -22.65 17.15
C ASN A 306 -8.06 -23.34 16.48
N VAL A 307 -6.91 -22.66 16.45
CA VAL A 307 -5.62 -23.20 15.99
C VAL A 307 -4.51 -22.99 17.01
N GLY A 308 -4.87 -22.66 18.25
CA GLY A 308 -3.96 -22.52 19.40
C GLY A 308 -4.06 -23.71 20.35
N SER A 309 -4.09 -23.43 21.65
CA SER A 309 -4.31 -24.44 22.69
C SER A 309 -5.68 -25.09 22.54
N ALA A 310 -5.74 -26.42 22.61
CA ALA A 310 -6.97 -27.20 22.41
C ALA A 310 -8.12 -26.68 23.29
N THR A 311 -7.91 -26.62 24.60
CA THR A 311 -8.82 -25.93 25.52
C THR A 311 -8.37 -24.48 25.71
N SER A 312 -9.21 -23.51 25.37
CA SER A 312 -8.91 -22.08 25.48
C SER A 312 -10.18 -21.25 25.63
N THR A 313 -10.09 -20.07 26.25
CA THR A 313 -11.25 -19.18 26.43
C THR A 313 -10.89 -17.76 26.05
N TYR A 314 -11.50 -17.27 24.98
CA TYR A 314 -11.29 -15.92 24.47
C TYR A 314 -12.41 -15.00 24.95
N ARG A 315 -12.06 -13.77 25.32
CA ARG A 315 -13.01 -12.69 25.64
C ARG A 315 -12.94 -11.61 24.56
N ALA A 316 -14.10 -11.07 24.18
CA ALA A 316 -14.19 -9.97 23.23
C ALA A 316 -13.84 -8.64 23.92
N LEU A 317 -12.83 -7.95 23.39
CA LEU A 317 -12.45 -6.59 23.76
C LEU A 317 -12.72 -5.67 22.56
N ILE A 318 -13.39 -4.54 22.81
CA ILE A 318 -13.65 -3.52 21.79
C ILE A 318 -12.67 -2.37 21.94
N THR A 319 -11.96 -2.06 20.86
CA THR A 319 -11.19 -0.83 20.70
C THR A 319 -11.96 0.10 19.79
N GLN A 320 -12.24 1.33 20.19
CA GLN A 320 -12.88 2.31 19.31
C GLN A 320 -12.31 3.71 19.53
N THR A 321 -12.23 4.48 18.45
CA THR A 321 -12.03 5.93 18.55
C THR A 321 -13.24 6.52 19.29
N LEU A 322 -13.03 7.51 20.16
CA LEU A 322 -14.11 8.19 20.87
C LEU A 322 -14.91 9.09 19.93
N VAL A 323 -15.78 8.48 19.11
CA VAL A 323 -16.71 9.15 18.20
C VAL A 323 -18.12 9.00 18.75
N SER A 324 -18.81 10.11 18.94
CA SER A 324 -20.20 10.12 19.36
C SER A 324 -21.08 9.43 18.33
N GLY A 325 -21.72 8.32 18.70
CA GLY A 325 -22.65 7.60 17.84
C GLY A 325 -22.16 6.21 17.40
N LEU A 326 -20.88 5.84 17.58
CA LEU A 326 -20.41 4.47 17.34
C LEU A 326 -20.63 3.58 18.57
N ARG A 327 -21.39 2.49 18.38
CA ARG A 327 -21.61 1.44 19.38
C ARG A 327 -21.40 0.07 18.73
N ILE A 328 -20.43 -0.68 19.24
CA ILE A 328 -20.13 -2.05 18.80
C ILE A 328 -20.54 -3.02 19.91
N GLN A 329 -21.24 -4.09 19.55
CA GLN A 329 -21.61 -5.18 20.45
C GLN A 329 -21.26 -6.53 19.81
N VAL A 330 -20.94 -7.52 20.65
CA VAL A 330 -20.51 -8.85 20.20
C VAL A 330 -21.24 -9.92 21.02
N GLU A 331 -21.85 -10.88 20.34
CA GLU A 331 -22.66 -11.94 20.95
C GLU A 331 -22.33 -13.32 20.35
N PRO A 332 -21.93 -14.32 21.16
CA PRO A 332 -21.53 -14.19 22.56
C PRO A 332 -20.25 -13.33 22.69
N ASN A 333 -20.00 -12.71 23.84
CA ASN A 333 -18.77 -11.96 24.12
C ASN A 333 -17.64 -12.82 24.73
N VAL A 334 -17.85 -14.13 24.84
CA VAL A 334 -16.89 -15.14 25.29
C VAL A 334 -17.00 -16.35 24.38
N LEU A 335 -15.87 -16.88 23.93
CA LEU A 335 -15.79 -18.13 23.17
C LEU A 335 -14.94 -19.13 23.97
N HIS A 336 -15.54 -20.25 24.36
CA HIS A 336 -14.87 -21.34 25.06
C HIS A 336 -14.67 -22.50 24.11
N PHE A 337 -13.41 -22.79 23.77
CA PHE A 337 -13.03 -23.93 22.95
C PHE A 337 -12.54 -25.06 23.85
N GLU A 338 -12.93 -26.29 23.51
CA GLU A 338 -12.59 -27.53 24.20
C GLU A 338 -11.50 -28.31 23.45
N GLU A 339 -11.48 -28.21 22.11
CA GLU A 339 -10.52 -28.91 21.23
C GLU A 339 -9.88 -28.01 20.14
N TYR A 340 -8.77 -28.48 19.58
CA TYR A 340 -8.13 -27.89 18.41
C TYR A 340 -8.97 -28.12 17.16
N GLY A 341 -9.13 -27.11 16.31
CA GLY A 341 -9.95 -27.18 15.09
C GLY A 341 -11.44 -26.94 15.31
N GLN A 342 -11.91 -26.83 16.57
CA GLN A 342 -13.29 -26.49 16.87
C GLN A 342 -13.64 -25.10 16.31
N LYS A 343 -14.86 -25.01 15.76
CA LYS A 343 -15.38 -23.79 15.12
C LYS A 343 -16.51 -23.23 15.98
N LEU A 344 -16.40 -21.95 16.35
CA LEU A 344 -17.46 -21.22 17.05
C LEU A 344 -17.83 -19.95 16.28
N SER A 345 -19.13 -19.64 16.28
CA SER A 345 -19.69 -18.48 15.59
C SER A 345 -20.10 -17.40 16.58
N PHE A 346 -19.97 -16.15 16.14
CA PHE A 346 -20.43 -14.97 16.88
C PHE A 346 -20.98 -13.92 15.91
N LYS A 347 -21.77 -13.00 16.46
CA LYS A 347 -22.30 -11.84 15.76
C LYS A 347 -21.60 -10.58 16.22
N VAL A 348 -21.38 -9.64 15.31
CA VAL A 348 -20.95 -8.27 15.62
C VAL A 348 -22.03 -7.33 15.14
N SER A 349 -22.67 -6.63 16.08
CA SER A 349 -23.65 -5.59 15.82
C SER A 349 -22.95 -4.24 15.91
N VAL A 350 -23.01 -3.45 14.84
CA VAL A 350 -22.42 -2.11 14.78
C VAL A 350 -23.52 -1.11 14.49
N GLN A 351 -23.81 -0.28 15.49
CA GLN A 351 -24.64 0.89 15.35
C GLN A 351 -23.74 2.12 15.19
N ALA A 352 -24.03 2.96 14.20
CA ALA A 352 -23.23 4.14 13.91
C ALA A 352 -24.12 5.29 13.41
N THR A 353 -23.76 6.51 13.81
CA THR A 353 -24.32 7.75 13.28
C THR A 353 -23.14 8.66 12.96
N ILE A 354 -22.88 8.92 11.68
CA ILE A 354 -21.80 9.80 11.23
C ILE A 354 -22.40 11.05 10.60
N GLN A 355 -22.07 12.21 11.16
CA GLN A 355 -22.48 13.51 10.65
C GLN A 355 -21.58 13.93 9.50
N LYS A 356 -22.10 14.78 8.61
CA LYS A 356 -21.35 15.31 7.45
C LYS A 356 -20.07 16.10 7.81
N GLN A 357 -19.91 16.48 9.08
CA GLN A 357 -18.76 17.22 9.61
C GLN A 357 -17.69 16.32 10.25
N ASP A 358 -18.00 15.03 10.45
CA ASP A 358 -17.08 14.07 11.05
C ASP A 358 -15.99 13.63 10.05
N ASN A 359 -14.99 12.91 10.56
CA ASN A 359 -13.98 12.28 9.70
C ASN A 359 -14.67 11.26 8.77
N PRO A 360 -14.42 11.28 7.45
CA PRO A 360 -14.98 10.30 6.51
C PRO A 360 -14.66 8.84 6.83
N ILE A 361 -13.67 8.59 7.70
CA ILE A 361 -13.33 7.26 8.20
C ILE A 361 -13.41 7.24 9.74
N VAL A 362 -14.24 6.35 10.28
CA VAL A 362 -14.37 6.09 11.72
C VAL A 362 -13.88 4.68 12.03
N SER A 363 -12.77 4.61 12.76
CA SER A 363 -12.04 3.37 13.05
C SER A 363 -12.31 2.82 14.45
N GLY A 364 -12.52 1.51 14.51
CA GLY A 364 -12.54 0.69 15.70
C GLY A 364 -11.99 -0.72 15.43
N GLY A 365 -12.32 -1.67 16.29
CA GLY A 365 -11.85 -3.05 16.17
C GLY A 365 -12.35 -3.95 17.30
N LEU A 366 -12.42 -5.23 16.98
CA LEU A 366 -12.66 -6.33 17.90
C LEU A 366 -11.34 -7.07 18.11
N ILE A 367 -11.00 -7.38 19.36
CA ILE A 367 -9.89 -8.27 19.73
C ILE A 367 -10.50 -9.45 20.50
N TRP A 368 -10.22 -10.67 20.07
CA TRP A 368 -10.39 -11.86 20.93
C TRP A 368 -9.09 -12.09 21.69
N ASP A 369 -9.17 -12.13 23.02
CA ASP A 369 -8.02 -12.23 23.92
C ASP A 369 -8.19 -13.41 24.90
N ASP A 370 -7.22 -14.32 24.95
CA ASP A 370 -7.14 -15.46 25.89
C ASP A 370 -6.05 -15.29 26.97
N GLY A 371 -5.41 -14.11 27.02
CA GLY A 371 -4.24 -13.80 27.86
C GLY A 371 -2.88 -14.09 27.21
N VAL A 372 -2.85 -14.75 26.04
CA VAL A 372 -1.62 -15.14 25.32
C VAL A 372 -1.65 -14.66 23.87
N HIS A 373 -2.77 -14.88 23.19
CA HIS A 373 -3.05 -14.52 21.81
C HIS A 373 -4.04 -13.35 21.77
N GLN A 374 -3.82 -12.43 20.82
CA GLN A 374 -4.73 -11.31 20.56
C GLN A 374 -5.09 -11.31 19.08
N VAL A 375 -6.34 -11.67 18.78
CA VAL A 375 -6.85 -11.86 17.42
C VAL A 375 -7.65 -10.60 17.05
N ARG A 376 -6.99 -9.62 16.44
CA ARG A 376 -7.61 -8.34 16.11
C ARG A 376 -8.27 -8.35 14.73
N SER A 377 -9.50 -7.85 14.64
CA SER A 377 -10.15 -7.48 13.37
C SER A 377 -10.53 -6.00 13.39
N PRO A 378 -10.11 -5.17 12.41
CA PRO A 378 -10.54 -3.78 12.32
C PRO A 378 -12.04 -3.68 12.00
N ILE A 379 -12.67 -2.64 12.53
CA ILE A 379 -14.04 -2.23 12.22
C ILE A 379 -13.96 -0.82 11.62
N VAL A 380 -14.44 -0.64 10.39
CA VAL A 380 -14.33 0.61 9.64
C VAL A 380 -15.71 1.05 9.19
N VAL A 381 -16.15 2.22 9.63
CA VAL A 381 -17.35 2.88 9.12
C VAL A 381 -16.91 4.06 8.26
N HIS A 382 -17.41 4.18 7.02
CA HIS A 382 -16.92 5.21 6.09
C HIS A 382 -18.02 5.84 5.24
N HIS A 383 -17.92 7.17 5.07
CA HIS A 383 -18.73 7.92 4.11
C HIS A 383 -17.85 8.58 3.04
N GLY A 384 -18.34 8.59 1.81
CA GLY A 384 -17.65 9.21 0.69
C GLY A 384 -17.97 8.45 -0.57
N GLY A 385 -18.50 9.16 -1.57
CA GLY A 385 -18.85 8.52 -2.84
C GLY A 385 -17.60 7.90 -3.45
N VAL A 386 -17.69 6.61 -3.81
CA VAL A 386 -16.76 5.99 -4.75
C VAL A 386 -16.67 6.93 -5.94
N THR A 387 -15.51 7.56 -6.14
CA THR A 387 -15.23 8.20 -7.42
C THR A 387 -15.23 7.05 -8.41
N THR A 388 -16.35 6.88 -9.12
CA THR A 388 -16.48 5.79 -10.05
C THR A 388 -15.49 6.04 -11.16
N CYS A 389 -14.33 5.38 -11.07
CA CYS A 389 -13.71 4.80 -12.24
C CYS A 389 -14.78 3.89 -12.85
N LYS A 390 -15.66 4.49 -13.65
CA LYS A 390 -16.34 3.82 -14.74
C LYS A 390 -15.21 3.27 -15.58
N ALA A 391 -14.83 2.02 -15.31
CA ALA A 391 -14.12 1.24 -16.30
C ALA A 391 -14.96 1.39 -17.57
N PRO A 392 -14.41 1.91 -18.67
CA PRO A 392 -15.11 1.79 -19.94
C PRO A 392 -15.30 0.28 -20.11
N VAL A 393 -16.55 -0.14 -20.30
CA VAL A 393 -16.86 -1.51 -20.71
C VAL A 393 -16.44 -1.62 -22.17
N GLN A 394 -15.13 -1.64 -22.41
CA GLN A 394 -14.56 -2.14 -23.64
C GLN A 394 -14.72 -3.65 -23.58
N ALA A 395 -15.46 -4.18 -24.56
CA ALA A 395 -15.50 -5.60 -24.82
C ALA A 395 -14.06 -6.14 -24.95
N PRO A 396 -13.80 -7.40 -24.58
CA PRO A 396 -12.46 -7.97 -24.68
C PRO A 396 -11.95 -7.82 -26.11
N HIS A 397 -10.91 -7.00 -26.29
CA HIS A 397 -10.16 -7.01 -27.54
C HIS A 397 -9.60 -8.41 -27.74
N ARG A 398 -9.91 -9.00 -28.89
CA ARG A 398 -9.33 -10.25 -29.35
C ARG A 398 -7.82 -10.11 -29.30
N LEU A 399 -7.17 -10.93 -28.47
CA LEU A 399 -5.74 -11.19 -28.60
C LEU A 399 -5.58 -12.12 -29.82
N ASP A 400 -5.54 -11.52 -31.00
CA ASP A 400 -5.07 -12.20 -32.19
C ASP A 400 -3.55 -12.32 -32.06
N ALA A 401 -3.12 -13.43 -31.45
CA ALA A 401 -1.72 -13.84 -31.44
C ALA A 401 -1.40 -14.51 -32.78
N ASP A 402 -0.71 -13.79 -33.66
CA ASP A 402 0.22 -14.34 -34.66
C ASP A 402 0.99 -13.20 -35.32
N GLY A 403 2.32 -13.35 -35.49
CA GLY A 403 3.15 -12.35 -36.18
C GLY A 403 4.52 -12.05 -35.58
N LEU A 404 5.32 -13.09 -35.30
CA LEU A 404 6.78 -12.92 -35.19
C LEU A 404 7.36 -12.51 -36.55
N THR A 405 8.10 -11.41 -36.61
CA THR A 405 9.27 -11.26 -37.51
C THR A 405 10.23 -10.17 -37.00
N PRO A 406 11.56 -10.37 -37.13
CA PRO A 406 12.57 -9.42 -36.63
C PRO A 406 13.06 -8.46 -37.72
N HIS A 407 13.49 -7.26 -37.31
CA HIS A 407 14.59 -6.51 -37.92
C HIS A 407 15.21 -5.54 -36.91
#